data_AF-A0A7L3LFB3-F1
#
_entry.id   AF-A0A7L3LFB3-F1
#
_cell.length_a   1.000
_cell.length_b   1.000
_cell.length_c   1.000
_cell.angle_alpha   90.00
_cell.angle_beta   90.00
_cell.angle_gamma   90.00
#
_symmetry.space_group_name_H-M   'P 1'
#
loop_
_entity.id
_entity.type
_entity.pdbx_description
1 polymer ?
#
loop_
_entity_poly.entity_id
_entity_poly.type
_entity_poly.pdbx_seq_one_letter_code
_entity_poly.pdbx_strand_id
1 'polypeptide(L)' 'MYIETSRPRLEGEKARLVSPLFSVAPKNPYGATNTAYCFSFYYHMYGQHIGETKLVIL' A
#
# COMPACT_ATOMS: atom_id res chain seq x y z
N MET A 1 0.02 -11.75 2.14
CA MET A 1 -0.55 -11.14 3.36
C MET A 1 -2.03 -11.44 3.39
N TYR A 2 -2.61 -11.80 4.54
CA TYR A 2 -4.04 -12.04 4.72
C TYR A 2 -4.54 -11.23 5.93
N ILE A 3 -5.69 -10.59 5.78
CA ILE A 3 -6.36 -9.81 6.83
C ILE A 3 -7.82 -10.25 6.83
N GLU A 4 -8.27 -10.84 7.94
CA GLU A 4 -9.65 -11.25 8.12
C GLU A 4 -10.49 -10.07 8.63
N THR A 5 -11.57 -9.75 7.92
CA THR A 5 -12.52 -8.68 8.29
C THR A 5 -13.90 -9.20 8.69
N SER A 6 -14.05 -10.53 8.77
CA SER A 6 -15.27 -11.19 9.20
C SER A 6 -15.55 -10.93 10.70
N ARG A 7 -16.75 -11.26 11.17
CA ARG A 7 -17.07 -11.18 12.61
C ARG A 7 -16.04 -12.00 13.41
N PRO A 8 -15.52 -11.47 14.52
CA PRO A 8 -16.04 -10.38 15.32
C PRO A 8 -15.42 -9.00 15.05
N ARG A 9 -14.73 -8.79 13.92
CA ARG A 9 -14.16 -7.48 13.57
C ARG A 9 -15.25 -6.41 13.51
N LEU A 10 -14.89 -5.20 13.95
CA LEU A 10 -15.80 -4.06 14.00
C LEU A 10 -15.49 -3.07 12.88
N GLU A 11 -16.53 -2.39 12.41
CA GLU A 11 -16.38 -1.33 11.40
C GLU A 11 -15.44 -0.23 11.91
N GLY A 12 -14.49 0.18 11.07
CA GLY A 12 -13.50 1.21 11.40
C GLY A 12 -12.19 0.68 12.01
N GLU A 13 -12.10 -0.60 12.39
CA GLU A 13 -10.81 -1.23 12.72
C GLU A 13 -9.88 -1.22 11.48
N LYS A 14 -8.58 -0.95 11.69
CA LYS A 14 -7.61 -0.81 10.59
C LYS A 14 -6.37 -1.66 10.83
N ALA A 15 -6.04 -2.48 9.85
CA ALA A 15 -4.72 -3.08 9.72
C ALA A 15 -3.85 -2.22 8.79
N ARG A 16 -2.57 -2.03 9.12
CA ARG A 16 -1.61 -1.27 8.32
C ARG A 16 -0.41 -2.13 7.99
N LEU A 17 -0.12 -2.27 6.70
CA LEU A 17 1.14 -2.83 6.21
C LEU A 17 2.03 -1.66 5.75
N VAL A 18 3.19 -1.51 6.37
CA VAL A 18 4.10 -0.38 6.13
C VAL A 18 5.36 -0.91 5.47
N SER A 19 5.75 -0.30 4.34
CA SER A 19 7.01 -0.62 3.67
C SER A 19 8.19 0.02 4.40
N PRO A 20 9.42 -0.43 4.14
CA PRO A 20 10.60 0.38 4.43
C PRO A 20 10.54 1.73 3.71
N LEU A 21 11.39 2.66 4.16
CA LEU A 21 11.64 3.90 3.44
C LEU A 21 12.51 3.62 2.21
N PHE A 22 12.10 4.14 1.05
CA PHE A 22 12.86 4.04 -0.20
C PHE A 22 13.57 5.36 -0.49
N SER A 23 14.89 5.33 -0.69
CA SER A 23 15.62 6.51 -1.15
C SER A 23 15.34 6.74 -2.63
N VAL A 24 14.63 7.82 -2.94
CA VAL A 24 14.28 8.26 -4.30
C VAL A 24 15.27 9.29 -4.85
N ALA A 25 16.51 9.29 -4.35
CA ALA A 25 17.53 10.22 -4.79
C ALA A 25 17.81 10.10 -6.31
N PRO A 26 17.98 11.22 -7.03
CA PRO A 26 18.34 11.19 -8.44
C PRO A 26 19.62 10.40 -8.65
N LYS A 27 19.61 9.44 -9.59
CA LYS A 27 20.81 8.63 -9.90
C LYS A 27 21.89 9.43 -10.63
N ASN A 28 21.58 10.63 -11.15
CA ASN A 28 22.53 11.49 -11.85
C ASN A 28 22.48 12.94 -11.32
N PRO A 29 23.57 13.49 -10.76
CA PRO A 29 23.64 14.89 -10.32
C PRO A 29 23.79 15.92 -11.46
N TYR A 30 24.05 15.50 -12.71
CA TYR A 30 24.32 16.38 -13.85
C TYR A 30 23.24 16.33 -14.96
N GLY A 31 22.15 15.60 -14.76
CA GLY A 31 21.07 15.50 -15.75
C GLY A 31 19.73 15.21 -15.11
N ALA A 32 18.66 15.78 -15.65
CA ALA A 32 17.30 15.57 -15.19
C ALA A 32 16.86 14.11 -15.45
N THR A 33 17.21 13.18 -14.56
CA THR A 33 16.65 11.84 -14.57
C THR A 33 15.28 11.92 -13.93
N ASN A 34 14.23 11.97 -14.74
CA ASN A 34 12.86 11.84 -14.27
C ASN A 34 12.61 10.37 -13.88
N THR A 35 13.20 9.92 -12.77
CA THR A 35 13.07 8.54 -12.30
C THR A 35 11.73 8.39 -11.59
N ALA A 36 10.72 7.96 -12.34
CA ALA A 36 9.45 7.54 -11.76
C ALA A 36 9.60 6.15 -11.13
N TYR A 37 9.03 5.98 -9.94
CA TYR A 37 8.94 4.68 -9.27
C TYR A 37 7.50 4.18 -9.37
N CYS A 38 7.34 2.93 -9.83
CA CYS A 38 6.03 2.30 -9.95
C CYS A 38 5.82 1.32 -8.79
N PHE A 39 4.67 1.42 -8.13
CA PHE A 39 4.23 0.44 -7.14
C PHE A 39 3.08 -0.38 -7.72
N SER A 40 3.19 -1.70 -7.65
CA SER A 40 2.15 -2.63 -8.08
C SER A 40 1.98 -3.74 -7.05
N PHE A 41 0.75 -4.20 -6.87
CA PHE A 41 0.42 -5.31 -5.98
C PHE A 41 -0.88 -5.97 -6.42
N TYR A 42 -1.01 -7.24 -6.10
CA TYR A 42 -2.26 -7.98 -6.24
C TYR A 42 -3.07 -7.89 -4.96
N TYR A 43 -4.39 -7.78 -5.11
CA TYR A 43 -5.32 -7.81 -3.99
C TYR A 43 -6.51 -8.70 -4.35
N HIS A 44 -7.13 -9.27 -3.32
CA HIS A 44 -8.36 -10.03 -3.45
C HIS A 44 -9.24 -9.71 -2.25
N MET A 45 -10.47 -9.31 -2.52
CA MET A 45 -11.45 -8.92 -1.51
C MET A 45 -12.72 -9.72 -1.74
N TYR A 46 -13.11 -10.53 -0.76
CA TYR A 46 -14.26 -11.42 -0.84
C TYR A 46 -15.17 -11.25 0.38
N GLY A 47 -16.46 -11.01 0.13
CA GLY A 47 -17.50 -10.93 1.16
C GLY A 47 -18.23 -9.59 1.18
N GLN A 48 -19.49 -9.60 1.62
CA GLN A 48 -20.36 -8.42 1.63
C GLN A 48 -19.87 -7.30 2.57
N HIS A 49 -19.10 -7.65 3.60
CA HIS A 49 -18.60 -6.72 4.62
C HIS A 49 -17.06 -6.61 4.59
N ILE A 50 -16.44 -6.89 3.44
CA ILE A 50 -14.98 -7.01 3.31
C ILE A 50 -14.21 -5.70 3.58
N GLY A 51 -14.89 -4.56 3.55
CA GLY A 51 -14.31 -3.24 3.79
C GLY A 51 -13.60 -2.67 2.57
N GLU A 52 -12.47 -2.00 2.78
CA GLU A 52 -11.68 -1.32 1.75
C GLU A 52 -10.17 -1.59 1.91
N THR A 53 -9.43 -1.63 0.80
CA THR A 53 -7.96 -1.59 0.80
C THR A 53 -7.50 -0.22 0.30
N LYS A 54 -6.65 0.47 1.07
CA LYS A 54 -6.12 1.81 0.73
C LYS A 54 -4.61 1.79 0.59
N LEU A 55 -4.11 2.42 -0.49
CA LEU A 55 -2.70 2.73 -0.69
C LEU A 55 -2.44 4.18 -0.27
N VAL A 56 -1.42 4.40 0.57
CA VAL A 56 -0.99 5.72 1.02
C VAL A 56 0.51 5.84 0.79
N ILE A 57 0.92 6.93 0.12
CA ILE A 57 2.32 7.33 -0.02
C ILE A 57 2.57 8.41 1.02
N LEU A 58 3.60 8.21 1.86
CA LEU A 58 4.02 9.13 2.92
C LEU A 58 5.26 9.91 2.50
#